data_AF-Q9U9B6-F1
#
_entry.id   AF-Q9U9B6-F1
#
_cell.length_a   1.000
_cell.length_b   1.000
_cell.length_c   1.000
_cell.angle_alpha   90.00
_cell.angle_beta   90.00
_cell.angle_gamma   90.00
#
_symmetry.space_group_name_H-M   'P 1'
#
loop_
_entity.id
_entity.type
_entity.pdbx_description
1 polymer ?
#
loop_
_entity_poly.entity_id
_entity_poly.type
_entity_poly.pdbx_seq_one_letter_code
_entity_poly.pdbx_strand_id
1 'polypeptide(L)'
;ILKQVVTPLKVVAANSALRLRAILDFEDDDEEKRTAGDEWLFEGPGTYIPRKEVVIEETVRATVIRPNQAIRLRARKETIDRQGVARVTGEEWLVKKTGAYLPGAYEEVVDVVNAYVLTDKKALRMRSLRTFKDDFGVTRKNGEEWLIKMTDTETHIPNVYEEVVGVVNITTLTSRQYCIILDPSDEHGRPQLGRKKLVKGECSFFLLPGERFERGIQNVYVLGEDEGVILRATESFKDTDAPDEKDVERKPGDKWMIRGPAEYVPPVEVEVIMKRTAI
;
A
#
# COMPACT_ATOMS: atom_id res chain seq x y z
N ILE A 1 -3.86 -59.80 26.73
CA ILE A 1 -4.88 -58.73 26.66
C ILE A 1 -4.57 -57.90 25.41
N LEU A 2 -5.51 -57.72 24.48
CA LEU A 2 -5.31 -56.84 23.31
C LEU A 2 -5.00 -55.42 23.80
N LYS A 3 -3.88 -54.85 23.35
CA LYS A 3 -3.51 -53.46 23.70
C LYS A 3 -4.37 -52.42 23.01
N GLN A 4 -4.94 -52.74 21.84
CA GLN A 4 -5.80 -51.86 21.06
C GLN A 4 -6.87 -52.69 20.35
N VAL A 5 -8.12 -52.23 20.38
CA VAL A 5 -9.24 -52.87 19.67
C VAL A 5 -9.08 -52.63 18.16
N VAL A 6 -9.61 -53.53 17.33
CA VAL A 6 -9.59 -53.36 15.87
C VAL A 6 -10.28 -52.05 15.49
N THR A 7 -9.52 -51.15 14.86
CA THR A 7 -9.99 -49.85 14.36
C THR A 7 -9.69 -49.72 12.86
N PRO A 8 -10.59 -49.11 12.07
CA PRO A 8 -10.33 -48.88 10.64
C PRO A 8 -9.14 -47.95 10.44
N LEU A 9 -8.36 -48.19 9.38
CA LEU A 9 -7.25 -47.32 8.99
C LEU A 9 -7.78 -45.96 8.55
N LYS A 10 -7.00 -44.91 8.80
CA LYS A 10 -7.39 -43.53 8.49
C LYS A 10 -7.10 -43.23 7.02
N VAL A 11 -8.14 -43.00 6.24
CA VAL A 11 -8.05 -42.56 4.84
C VAL A 11 -7.91 -41.04 4.80
N VAL A 12 -6.93 -40.55 4.05
CA VAL A 12 -6.62 -39.13 3.88
C VAL A 12 -6.97 -38.74 2.44
N ALA A 13 -7.86 -37.77 2.29
CA ALA A 13 -8.34 -37.32 0.99
C ALA A 13 -7.31 -36.41 0.30
N ALA A 14 -7.46 -36.21 -1.01
CA ALA A 14 -6.71 -35.19 -1.73
C ALA A 14 -6.94 -33.79 -1.11
N ASN A 15 -5.93 -32.91 -1.20
CA ASN A 15 -5.94 -31.58 -0.57
C ASN A 15 -6.10 -31.60 0.96
N SER A 16 -5.72 -32.71 1.60
CA SER A 16 -5.64 -32.81 3.06
C SER A 16 -4.39 -33.58 3.46
N ALA A 17 -3.92 -33.35 4.67
CA ALA A 17 -2.81 -34.06 5.27
C ALA A 17 -3.09 -34.38 6.74
N LEU A 18 -2.43 -35.41 7.24
CA LEU A 18 -2.30 -35.61 8.69
C LEU A 18 -1.00 -34.94 9.13
N ARG A 19 -1.09 -34.03 10.10
CA ARG A 19 0.11 -33.56 10.80
C ARG A 19 0.50 -34.61 11.83
N LEU A 20 1.66 -35.20 11.61
CA LEU A 20 2.23 -36.25 12.43
C LEU A 20 3.30 -35.65 13.34
N ARG A 21 3.46 -36.22 14.54
CA ARG A 21 4.54 -35.88 15.46
C ARG A 21 5.20 -37.14 15.99
N ALA A 22 6.54 -37.17 16.00
CA ALA A 22 7.30 -38.23 16.65
C ALA A 22 7.20 -38.11 18.18
N ILE A 23 6.85 -39.19 18.87
CA ILE A 23 6.86 -39.22 20.34
C ILE A 23 8.17 -39.76 20.93
N LEU A 24 8.97 -40.43 20.11
CA LEU A 24 10.27 -41.00 20.46
C LEU A 24 11.16 -41.08 19.21
N ASP A 25 12.47 -41.13 19.39
CA ASP A 25 13.44 -41.21 18.28
C ASP A 25 13.28 -42.53 17.53
N PHE A 26 13.20 -42.46 16.20
CA PHE A 26 13.11 -43.65 15.34
C PHE A 26 13.64 -43.35 13.93
N GLU A 27 13.88 -44.41 13.17
CA GLU A 27 14.22 -44.33 11.76
C GLU A 27 12.98 -44.74 10.95
N ASP A 28 12.54 -43.88 10.03
CA ASP A 28 11.37 -44.16 9.20
C ASP A 28 11.69 -45.11 8.03
N ASP A 29 10.69 -45.43 7.20
CA ASP A 29 10.88 -46.37 6.07
C ASP A 29 11.81 -45.81 4.98
N ASP A 30 11.99 -44.49 4.94
CA ASP A 30 12.87 -43.78 3.99
C ASP A 30 14.29 -43.58 4.57
N GLU A 31 14.62 -44.31 5.65
CA GLU A 31 15.87 -44.18 6.41
C GLU A 31 16.07 -42.77 7.01
N GLU A 32 15.00 -41.97 7.13
CA GLU A 32 15.07 -40.66 7.75
C GLU A 32 15.03 -40.80 9.26
N LYS A 33 16.09 -40.33 9.93
CA LYS A 33 16.16 -40.31 11.39
C LYS A 33 15.27 -39.20 11.94
N ARG A 34 14.14 -39.58 12.52
CA ARG A 34 13.21 -38.70 13.21
C ARG A 34 13.59 -38.63 14.69
N THR A 35 13.68 -37.42 15.21
CA THR A 35 13.85 -37.14 16.63
C THR A 35 12.50 -36.88 17.30
N ALA A 36 12.41 -37.15 18.60
CA ALA A 36 11.21 -36.92 19.38
C ALA A 36 10.80 -35.44 19.31
N GLY A 37 9.56 -35.19 18.88
CA GLY A 37 9.02 -33.84 18.68
C GLY A 37 9.09 -33.32 17.24
N ASP A 38 9.71 -34.05 16.32
CA ASP A 38 9.65 -33.72 14.89
C ASP A 38 8.23 -33.83 14.37
N GLU A 39 7.81 -32.84 13.57
CA GLU A 39 6.53 -32.81 12.87
C GLU A 39 6.72 -32.89 11.36
N TRP A 40 5.87 -33.69 10.71
CA TRP A 40 5.80 -33.79 9.25
C TRP A 40 4.36 -34.04 8.80
N LEU A 41 4.15 -34.04 7.48
CA LEU A 41 2.84 -34.28 6.90
C LEU A 41 2.80 -35.64 6.20
N PHE A 42 1.72 -36.37 6.42
CA PHE A 42 1.28 -37.41 5.50
C PHE A 42 0.24 -36.80 4.56
N GLU A 43 0.65 -36.43 3.35
CA GLU A 43 -0.20 -35.79 2.34
C GLU A 43 -1.08 -36.84 1.63
N GLY A 44 -2.37 -36.55 1.49
CA GLY A 44 -3.28 -37.40 0.71
C GLY A 44 -3.17 -37.14 -0.81
N PRO A 45 -3.74 -38.03 -1.65
CA PRO A 45 -4.60 -39.15 -1.28
C PRO A 45 -3.81 -40.39 -0.84
N GLY A 46 -4.20 -40.99 0.29
CA GLY A 46 -3.53 -42.19 0.80
C GLY A 46 -4.19 -42.76 2.07
N THR A 47 -3.87 -44.01 2.40
CA THR A 47 -4.29 -44.62 3.68
C THR A 47 -3.11 -44.58 4.64
N TYR A 48 -3.26 -43.90 5.76
CA TYR A 48 -2.20 -43.82 6.77
C TYR A 48 -2.12 -45.12 7.57
N ILE A 49 -0.91 -45.68 7.65
CA ILE A 49 -0.57 -46.84 8.47
C ILE A 49 0.01 -46.33 9.81
N PRO A 50 -0.71 -46.50 10.94
CA PRO A 50 -0.25 -46.00 12.22
C PRO A 50 1.05 -46.67 12.69
N ARG A 51 1.94 -45.86 13.27
CA ARG A 51 3.15 -46.32 13.95
C ARG A 51 3.04 -46.10 15.45
N LYS A 52 3.73 -46.91 16.25
CA LYS A 52 3.72 -46.77 17.72
C LYS A 52 4.52 -45.55 18.19
N GLU A 53 5.48 -45.09 17.38
CA GLU A 53 6.38 -43.97 17.62
C GLU A 53 5.81 -42.62 17.16
N VAL A 54 4.62 -42.62 16.54
CA VAL A 54 4.04 -41.44 15.88
C VAL A 54 2.63 -41.20 16.37
N VAL A 55 2.32 -39.94 16.68
CA VAL A 55 0.97 -39.49 17.01
C VAL A 55 0.42 -38.59 15.89
N ILE A 56 -0.88 -38.72 15.62
CA ILE A 56 -1.59 -37.79 14.72
C ILE A 56 -2.01 -36.59 15.57
N GLU A 57 -1.43 -35.42 15.30
CA GLU A 57 -1.79 -34.17 15.99
C GLU A 57 -3.12 -33.63 15.46
N GLU A 58 -3.23 -33.43 14.15
CA GLU A 58 -4.44 -32.91 13.53
C GLU A 58 -4.56 -33.31 12.06
N THR A 59 -5.73 -33.02 11.47
CA THR A 59 -5.97 -33.15 10.03
C THR A 59 -5.98 -31.75 9.41
N VAL A 60 -4.95 -31.44 8.63
CA VAL A 60 -4.78 -30.16 7.93
C VAL A 60 -5.49 -30.25 6.58
N ARG A 61 -6.21 -29.19 6.21
CA ARG A 61 -6.88 -29.08 4.91
C ARG A 61 -6.24 -27.94 4.12
N ALA A 62 -6.18 -28.10 2.81
CA ALA A 62 -5.71 -27.04 1.94
C ALA A 62 -6.68 -25.85 1.98
N THR A 63 -6.11 -24.65 2.03
CA THR A 63 -6.85 -23.40 1.90
C THR A 63 -6.89 -22.97 0.45
N VAL A 64 -8.07 -22.66 -0.07
CA VAL A 64 -8.24 -22.25 -1.48
C VAL A 64 -7.95 -20.76 -1.63
N ILE A 65 -6.89 -20.45 -2.37
CA ILE A 65 -6.49 -19.08 -2.75
C ILE A 65 -7.16 -18.74 -4.08
N ARG A 66 -8.09 -17.79 -4.07
CA ARG A 66 -8.76 -17.30 -5.29
C ARG A 66 -7.89 -16.25 -6.01
N PRO A 67 -8.21 -15.88 -7.27
CA PRO A 67 -7.65 -14.69 -7.88
C PRO A 67 -7.83 -13.47 -6.98
N ASN A 68 -6.85 -12.57 -6.96
CA ASN A 68 -6.82 -11.38 -6.10
C ASN A 68 -6.87 -11.69 -4.59
N GLN A 69 -6.41 -12.88 -4.19
CA GLN A 69 -6.20 -13.26 -2.80
C GLN A 69 -4.78 -13.78 -2.60
N ALA A 70 -4.30 -13.69 -1.36
CA ALA A 70 -3.10 -14.35 -0.89
C ALA A 70 -3.36 -14.98 0.47
N ILE A 71 -2.64 -16.04 0.79
CA ILE A 71 -2.64 -16.60 2.14
C ILE A 71 -1.44 -16.04 2.90
N ARG A 72 -1.67 -15.57 4.13
CA ARG A 72 -0.62 -15.16 5.07
C ARG A 72 -0.26 -16.33 5.95
N LEU A 73 1.02 -16.67 5.94
CA LEU A 73 1.58 -17.77 6.69
C LEU A 73 2.53 -17.22 7.75
N ARG A 74 2.67 -17.97 8.84
CA ARG A 74 3.67 -17.76 9.89
C ARG A 74 4.44 -19.04 10.15
N ALA A 75 5.75 -18.94 10.29
CA ALA A 75 6.59 -20.08 10.66
C ALA A 75 6.49 -20.35 12.17
N ARG A 76 6.03 -21.55 12.55
CA ARG A 76 5.99 -22.01 13.95
C ARG A 76 7.36 -22.41 14.49
N LYS A 77 8.22 -22.87 13.59
CA LYS A 77 9.63 -23.21 13.80
C LYS A 77 10.41 -22.86 12.53
N GLU A 78 11.74 -22.90 12.60
CA GLU A 78 12.59 -22.83 11.42
C GLU A 78 12.19 -23.91 10.41
N THR A 79 11.94 -23.49 9.17
CA THR A 79 11.44 -24.39 8.13
C THR A 79 11.81 -23.87 6.75
N ILE A 80 11.58 -24.69 5.73
CA ILE A 80 11.72 -24.29 4.33
C ILE A 80 10.29 -24.24 3.78
N ASP A 81 9.89 -23.08 3.25
CA ASP A 81 8.56 -22.93 2.67
C ASP A 81 8.43 -23.73 1.35
N ARG A 82 7.21 -23.82 0.81
CA ARG A 82 6.96 -24.53 -0.45
C ARG A 82 7.69 -23.95 -1.67
N GLN A 83 8.26 -22.75 -1.58
CA GLN A 83 9.06 -22.12 -2.62
C GLN A 83 10.56 -22.39 -2.45
N GLY A 84 10.97 -23.12 -1.41
CA GLY A 84 12.38 -23.42 -1.12
C GLY A 84 13.10 -22.32 -0.33
N VAL A 85 12.38 -21.36 0.23
CA VAL A 85 12.96 -20.26 1.02
C VAL A 85 13.02 -20.68 2.49
N ALA A 86 14.20 -20.55 3.09
CA ALA A 86 14.36 -20.75 4.52
C ALA A 86 13.64 -19.64 5.30
N ARG A 87 12.81 -20.05 6.27
CA ARG A 87 12.00 -19.19 7.13
C ARG A 87 12.44 -19.35 8.57
N VAL A 88 12.57 -18.22 9.28
CA VAL A 88 12.89 -18.23 10.71
C VAL A 88 11.62 -18.29 11.56
N THR A 89 11.75 -18.75 12.80
CA THR A 89 10.62 -18.84 13.74
C THR A 89 9.92 -17.48 13.90
N GLY A 90 8.60 -17.44 13.74
CA GLY A 90 7.78 -16.24 13.82
C GLY A 90 7.80 -15.36 12.58
N GLU A 91 8.59 -15.69 11.55
CA GLU A 91 8.55 -14.98 10.27
C GLU A 91 7.19 -15.17 9.61
N GLU A 92 6.69 -14.10 8.98
CA GLU A 92 5.44 -14.13 8.24
C GLU A 92 5.69 -13.79 6.76
N TRP A 93 4.97 -14.46 5.86
CA TRP A 93 5.05 -14.24 4.42
C TRP A 93 3.70 -14.47 3.74
N LEU A 94 3.61 -14.08 2.48
CA LEU A 94 2.43 -14.30 1.64
C LEU A 94 2.69 -15.34 0.55
N VAL A 95 1.69 -16.17 0.27
CA VAL A 95 1.64 -16.99 -0.94
C VAL A 95 0.49 -16.50 -1.82
N LYS A 96 0.81 -16.04 -3.03
CA LYS A 96 -0.13 -15.46 -4.01
C LYS A 96 -0.56 -16.44 -5.11
N LYS A 97 0.04 -17.64 -5.16
CA LYS A 97 -0.26 -18.64 -6.19
C LYS A 97 -1.69 -19.13 -6.02
N THR A 98 -2.52 -18.94 -7.04
CA THR A 98 -3.92 -19.38 -7.03
C THR A 98 -4.04 -20.90 -6.98
N GLY A 99 -5.09 -21.38 -6.34
CA GLY A 99 -5.35 -22.81 -6.16
C GLY A 99 -5.39 -23.24 -4.69
N ALA A 100 -5.42 -24.56 -4.47
CA ALA A 100 -5.38 -25.13 -3.13
C ALA A 100 -3.95 -25.08 -2.57
N TYR A 101 -3.76 -24.38 -1.47
CA TYR A 101 -2.49 -24.35 -0.73
C TYR A 101 -2.59 -25.21 0.52
N LEU A 102 -1.81 -26.28 0.57
CA LEU A 102 -1.72 -27.15 1.75
C LEU A 102 -0.54 -26.68 2.62
N PRO A 103 -0.79 -26.08 3.80
CA PRO A 103 0.28 -25.58 4.66
C PRO A 103 1.23 -26.70 5.06
N GLY A 104 2.53 -26.40 5.10
CA GLY A 104 3.57 -27.30 5.58
C GLY A 104 3.42 -27.62 7.08
N ALA A 105 4.17 -28.61 7.57
CA ALA A 105 4.09 -29.04 8.96
C ALA A 105 4.32 -27.89 9.95
N TYR A 106 5.24 -26.97 9.65
CA TYR A 106 5.57 -25.83 10.51
C TYR A 106 4.97 -24.50 10.03
N GLU A 107 4.08 -24.53 9.04
CA GLU A 107 3.39 -23.33 8.54
C GLU A 107 2.03 -23.17 9.24
N GLU A 108 1.82 -22.02 9.87
CA GLU A 108 0.54 -21.63 10.44
C GLU A 108 -0.18 -20.69 9.47
N VAL A 109 -1.44 -20.98 9.15
CA VAL A 109 -2.29 -20.08 8.37
C VAL A 109 -2.82 -18.98 9.29
N VAL A 110 -2.37 -17.75 9.06
CA VAL A 110 -2.78 -16.58 9.87
C VAL A 110 -4.06 -15.98 9.33
N ASP A 111 -4.11 -15.68 8.02
CA ASP A 111 -5.26 -15.02 7.38
C ASP A 111 -5.24 -15.22 5.84
N VAL A 112 -6.36 -14.91 5.18
CA VAL A 112 -6.48 -14.75 3.73
C VAL A 112 -6.66 -13.28 3.39
N VAL A 113 -5.65 -12.69 2.76
CA VAL A 113 -5.60 -11.27 2.42
C VAL A 113 -6.21 -11.05 1.04
N ASN A 114 -7.16 -10.12 0.93
CA ASN A 114 -7.75 -9.71 -0.34
C ASN A 114 -6.96 -8.56 -0.97
N ALA A 115 -6.93 -8.53 -2.31
CA ALA A 115 -6.38 -7.39 -3.04
C ALA A 115 -7.31 -6.18 -2.96
N TYR A 116 -6.71 -5.00 -2.93
CA TYR A 116 -7.37 -3.73 -3.16
C TYR A 116 -7.46 -3.50 -4.66
N VAL A 117 -8.66 -3.17 -5.14
CA VAL A 117 -8.87 -2.78 -6.53
C VAL A 117 -8.62 -1.28 -6.67
N LEU A 118 -7.66 -0.93 -7.52
CA LEU A 118 -7.29 0.45 -7.83
C LEU A 118 -8.11 0.94 -9.03
N THR A 119 -8.37 2.24 -9.07
CA THR A 119 -9.09 2.88 -10.18
C THR A 119 -8.40 4.19 -10.54
N ASP A 120 -8.75 4.78 -11.68
CA ASP A 120 -8.36 6.13 -12.07
C ASP A 120 -8.66 7.17 -10.99
N LYS A 121 -9.66 6.92 -10.14
CA LYS A 121 -10.12 7.81 -9.06
C LYS A 121 -9.59 7.46 -7.67
N LYS A 122 -8.93 6.31 -7.49
CA LYS A 122 -8.50 5.82 -6.18
C LYS A 122 -7.06 5.30 -6.23
N ALA A 123 -6.21 5.86 -5.38
CA ALA A 123 -4.88 5.37 -5.08
C ALA A 123 -4.84 4.78 -3.66
N LEU A 124 -3.92 3.85 -3.42
CA LEU A 124 -3.73 3.25 -2.11
C LEU A 124 -2.51 3.88 -1.44
N ARG A 125 -2.70 4.45 -0.23
CA ARG A 125 -1.60 4.98 0.59
C ARG A 125 -1.04 3.86 1.44
N MET A 126 0.22 3.56 1.19
CA MET A 126 0.98 2.50 1.86
C MET A 126 1.98 3.12 2.83
N ARG A 127 2.30 2.37 3.88
CA ARG A 127 3.40 2.64 4.80
C ARG A 127 4.24 1.39 4.96
N SER A 128 5.56 1.55 4.99
CA SER A 128 6.48 0.46 5.23
C SER A 128 6.71 0.25 6.73
N LEU A 129 6.60 -1.00 7.20
CA LEU A 129 6.82 -1.38 8.60
C LEU A 129 8.30 -1.68 8.92
N ARG A 130 9.13 -1.91 7.89
CA ARG A 130 10.58 -2.17 8.01
C ARG A 130 11.27 -1.90 6.67
N THR A 131 12.58 -1.74 6.64
CA THR A 131 13.26 -1.57 5.34
C THR A 131 13.18 -2.88 4.52
N PHE A 132 12.59 -2.83 3.33
CA PHE A 132 12.46 -3.99 2.44
C PHE A 132 12.38 -3.55 0.96
N LYS A 133 12.44 -4.52 0.05
CA LYS A 133 12.21 -4.31 -1.39
C LYS A 133 10.79 -4.73 -1.72
N ASP A 134 9.99 -3.81 -2.25
CA ASP A 134 8.60 -4.06 -2.61
C ASP A 134 8.48 -4.94 -3.87
N ASP A 135 7.24 -5.34 -4.19
CA ASP A 135 6.94 -6.19 -5.35
C ASP A 135 7.27 -5.52 -6.70
N PHE A 136 7.40 -4.19 -6.72
CA PHE A 136 7.82 -3.39 -7.88
C PHE A 136 9.34 -3.23 -7.96
N GLY A 137 10.07 -3.75 -6.98
CA GLY A 137 11.52 -3.70 -6.91
C GLY A 137 12.10 -2.42 -6.32
N VAL A 138 11.28 -1.55 -5.72
CA VAL A 138 11.72 -0.32 -5.05
C VAL A 138 12.08 -0.61 -3.60
N THR A 139 13.20 -0.06 -3.13
CA THR A 139 13.59 -0.19 -1.71
C THR A 139 12.85 0.84 -0.88
N ARG A 140 11.95 0.37 -0.02
CA ARG A 140 11.18 1.19 0.92
C ARG A 140 11.85 1.19 2.28
N LYS A 141 12.11 2.37 2.85
CA LYS A 141 12.66 2.49 4.20
C LYS A 141 11.57 2.34 5.26
N ASN A 142 11.94 1.94 6.48
CA ASN A 142 11.00 1.88 7.60
C ASN A 142 10.31 3.25 7.80
N GLY A 143 8.97 3.24 7.89
CA GLY A 143 8.13 4.42 8.07
C GLY A 143 7.92 5.25 6.81
N GLU A 144 8.55 4.89 5.69
CA GLU A 144 8.30 5.54 4.39
C GLU A 144 6.87 5.30 3.96
N GLU A 145 6.23 6.34 3.42
CA GLU A 145 4.89 6.26 2.85
C GLU A 145 4.91 6.56 1.36
N TRP A 146 4.08 5.87 0.59
CA TRP A 146 3.95 6.07 -0.85
C TRP A 146 2.51 5.82 -1.31
N LEU A 147 2.24 6.18 -2.56
CA LEU A 147 1.00 5.83 -3.23
C LEU A 147 1.23 4.71 -4.24
N ILE A 148 0.29 3.79 -4.32
CA ILE A 148 0.15 2.86 -5.43
C ILE A 148 -1.07 3.30 -6.23
N LYS A 149 -0.88 3.53 -7.53
CA LYS A 149 -1.89 4.02 -8.46
C LYS A 149 -2.28 2.93 -9.46
N MET A 150 -3.38 3.14 -10.17
CA MET A 150 -3.81 2.25 -11.26
C MET A 150 -2.75 2.12 -12.38
N THR A 151 -1.88 3.12 -12.56
CA THR A 151 -0.76 3.06 -13.51
C THR A 151 0.31 2.05 -13.14
N ASP A 152 0.40 1.69 -11.85
CA ASP A 152 1.41 0.77 -11.32
C ASP A 152 0.86 -0.67 -11.32
N THR A 153 -0.38 -0.83 -10.85
CA THR A 153 -1.10 -2.12 -10.88
C THR A 153 -2.61 -1.88 -10.79
N GLU A 154 -3.42 -2.76 -11.38
CA GLU A 154 -4.89 -2.74 -11.25
C GLU A 154 -5.36 -3.20 -9.87
N THR A 155 -4.62 -4.14 -9.28
CA THR A 155 -4.91 -4.69 -7.96
C THR A 155 -3.65 -4.81 -7.13
N HIS A 156 -3.72 -4.47 -5.84
CA HIS A 156 -2.59 -4.60 -4.92
C HIS A 156 -2.96 -5.44 -3.71
N ILE A 157 -2.18 -6.48 -3.42
CA ILE A 157 -2.28 -7.24 -2.18
C ILE A 157 -1.16 -6.73 -1.26
N PRO A 158 -1.49 -6.04 -0.15
CA PRO A 158 -0.50 -5.54 0.80
C PRO A 158 0.39 -6.66 1.30
N ASN A 159 1.71 -6.49 1.16
CA ASN A 159 2.69 -7.45 1.66
C ASN A 159 2.78 -7.43 3.20
N VAL A 160 3.44 -8.40 3.82
CA VAL A 160 3.57 -8.52 5.29
C VAL A 160 4.20 -7.28 5.94
N TYR A 161 5.09 -6.61 5.20
CA TYR A 161 5.81 -5.42 5.66
C TYR A 161 5.17 -4.12 5.17
N GLU A 162 4.00 -4.21 4.55
CA GLU A 162 3.24 -3.07 4.07
C GLU A 162 1.98 -2.91 4.92
N GLU A 163 1.70 -1.66 5.27
CA GLU A 163 0.48 -1.27 5.96
C GLU A 163 -0.33 -0.34 5.08
N VAL A 164 -1.63 -0.63 4.93
CA VAL A 164 -2.56 0.24 4.24
C VAL A 164 -2.98 1.36 5.20
N VAL A 165 -2.45 2.56 4.99
CA VAL A 165 -2.82 3.74 5.77
C VAL A 165 -4.21 4.23 5.38
N GLY A 166 -4.56 4.12 4.09
CA GLY A 166 -5.90 4.48 3.60
C GLY A 166 -5.98 4.57 2.09
N VAL A 167 -7.16 4.93 1.60
CA VAL A 167 -7.44 5.17 0.17
C VAL A 167 -7.45 6.67 -0.07
N VAL A 168 -6.69 7.13 -1.08
CA VAL A 168 -6.63 8.52 -1.49
C VAL A 168 -7.46 8.69 -2.76
N ASN A 169 -8.47 9.56 -2.69
CA ASN A 169 -9.28 9.90 -3.86
C ASN A 169 -8.55 10.91 -4.74
N ILE A 170 -8.79 10.83 -6.04
CA ILE A 170 -8.26 11.81 -6.99
C ILE A 170 -8.81 13.20 -6.70
N THR A 171 -7.94 14.20 -6.76
CA THR A 171 -8.32 15.61 -6.78
C THR A 171 -8.43 16.03 -8.23
N THR A 172 -9.59 16.54 -8.62
CA THR A 172 -9.83 17.06 -9.98
C THR A 172 -10.10 18.55 -9.91
N LEU A 173 -9.38 19.32 -10.71
CA LEU A 173 -9.58 20.75 -10.93
C LEU A 173 -10.22 20.94 -12.30
N THR A 174 -11.21 21.83 -12.37
CA THR A 174 -11.76 22.34 -13.63
C THR A 174 -10.90 23.47 -14.20
N SER A 175 -11.17 23.91 -15.43
CA SER A 175 -10.49 25.05 -16.06
C SER A 175 -10.55 26.35 -15.24
N ARG A 176 -11.58 26.52 -14.39
CA ARG A 176 -11.78 27.68 -13.52
C ARG A 176 -11.48 27.40 -12.05
N GLN A 177 -10.64 26.42 -11.76
CA GLN A 177 -10.22 26.11 -10.40
C GLN A 177 -8.70 26.05 -10.28
N TYR A 178 -8.23 26.31 -9.07
CA TYR A 178 -6.84 26.19 -8.68
C TYR A 178 -6.75 25.76 -7.22
N CYS A 179 -5.60 25.25 -6.80
CA CYS A 179 -5.30 24.98 -5.40
C CYS A 179 -3.81 25.22 -5.12
N ILE A 180 -3.49 25.46 -3.85
CA ILE A 180 -2.11 25.56 -3.38
C ILE A 180 -1.83 24.34 -2.51
N ILE A 181 -0.82 23.57 -2.90
CA ILE A 181 -0.32 22.40 -2.18
C ILE A 181 0.83 22.87 -1.27
N LEU A 182 0.72 22.58 0.02
CA LEU A 182 1.77 22.78 1.00
C LEU A 182 2.68 21.56 1.04
N ASP A 183 3.97 21.82 1.27
CA ASP A 183 5.01 20.80 1.43
C ASP A 183 5.09 19.81 0.24
N PRO A 184 5.09 20.29 -1.03
CA PRO A 184 5.00 19.44 -2.21
C PRO A 184 6.18 18.48 -2.31
N SER A 185 5.93 17.23 -2.70
CA SER A 185 7.00 16.25 -2.83
C SER A 185 7.79 16.44 -4.13
N ASP A 186 9.09 16.16 -4.08
CA ASP A 186 9.97 16.14 -5.25
C ASP A 186 9.77 14.88 -6.12
N GLU A 187 10.52 14.77 -7.22
CA GLU A 187 10.49 13.60 -8.12
C GLU A 187 10.90 12.29 -7.42
N HIS A 188 11.60 12.39 -6.29
CA HIS A 188 12.01 11.25 -5.47
C HIS A 188 11.03 10.97 -4.32
N GLY A 189 9.88 11.65 -4.29
CA GLY A 189 8.84 11.46 -3.28
C GLY A 189 9.16 12.08 -1.91
N ARG A 190 10.18 12.94 -1.82
CA ARG A 190 10.56 13.61 -0.56
C ARG A 190 9.81 14.94 -0.41
N PRO A 191 9.15 15.19 0.74
CA PRO A 191 8.40 16.42 0.96
C PRO A 191 9.33 17.63 1.08
N GLN A 192 9.03 18.70 0.34
CA GLN A 192 9.77 19.96 0.43
C GLN A 192 9.13 20.88 1.48
N LEU A 193 9.51 20.67 2.74
CA LEU A 193 8.93 21.38 3.88
C LEU A 193 9.05 22.91 3.74
N GLY A 194 7.93 23.60 3.98
CA GLY A 194 7.81 25.06 3.90
C GLY A 194 7.61 25.60 2.50
N ARG A 195 7.71 24.78 1.45
CA ARG A 195 7.40 25.21 0.08
C ARG A 195 5.91 25.10 -0.20
N LYS A 196 5.46 25.86 -1.19
CA LYS A 196 4.10 25.80 -1.72
C LYS A 196 4.15 25.62 -3.23
N LYS A 197 3.17 24.91 -3.77
CA LYS A 197 3.02 24.68 -5.22
C LYS A 197 1.62 25.07 -5.65
N LEU A 198 1.52 26.04 -6.55
CA LEU A 198 0.28 26.39 -7.22
C LEU A 198 -0.02 25.35 -8.32
N VAL A 199 -1.22 24.79 -8.29
CA VAL A 199 -1.76 23.95 -9.36
C VAL A 199 -3.03 24.64 -9.89
N LYS A 200 -3.08 24.91 -11.19
CA LYS A 200 -4.17 25.61 -11.85
C LYS A 200 -4.54 24.94 -13.18
N GLY A 201 -5.79 25.14 -13.60
CA GLY A 201 -6.30 24.60 -14.87
C GLY A 201 -6.82 23.16 -14.76
N GLU A 202 -7.38 22.68 -15.86
CA GLU A 202 -8.00 21.35 -15.92
C GLU A 202 -6.95 20.25 -15.73
N CYS A 203 -6.96 19.60 -14.58
CA CYS A 203 -6.06 18.52 -14.27
C CYS A 203 -6.63 17.62 -13.18
N SER A 204 -6.14 16.37 -13.13
CA SER A 204 -6.49 15.42 -12.07
C SER A 204 -5.22 14.80 -11.51
N PHE A 205 -5.10 14.78 -10.19
CA PHE A 205 -3.90 14.29 -9.49
C PHE A 205 -4.24 13.77 -8.09
N PHE A 206 -3.36 12.97 -7.51
CA PHE A 206 -3.46 12.52 -6.12
C PHE A 206 -2.51 13.36 -5.26
N LEU A 207 -2.95 13.73 -4.05
CA LEU A 207 -2.04 14.29 -3.04
C LEU A 207 -1.09 13.21 -2.55
N LEU A 208 0.21 13.50 -2.61
CA LEU A 208 1.25 12.60 -2.12
C LEU A 208 1.30 12.61 -0.58
N PRO A 209 1.90 11.58 0.05
CA PRO A 209 2.04 11.56 1.50
C PRO A 209 2.79 12.80 2.01
N GLY A 210 2.19 13.47 3.01
CA GLY A 210 2.70 14.73 3.56
C GLY A 210 2.12 15.99 2.90
N GLU A 211 1.58 15.89 1.68
CA GLU A 211 0.95 17.02 1.00
C GLU A 211 -0.43 17.33 1.58
N ARG A 212 -0.77 18.62 1.61
CA ARG A 212 -2.08 19.11 2.02
C ARG A 212 -2.43 20.40 1.29
N PHE A 213 -3.72 20.70 1.16
CA PHE A 213 -4.15 21.98 0.63
C PHE A 213 -3.98 23.09 1.67
N GLU A 214 -3.58 24.28 1.21
CA GLU A 214 -3.58 25.47 2.07
C GLU A 214 -5.00 25.95 2.38
N ARG A 215 -5.86 26.06 1.35
CA ARG A 215 -7.24 26.54 1.45
C ARG A 215 -8.23 25.70 0.60
N GLY A 216 -7.94 24.42 0.43
CA GLY A 216 -8.72 23.52 -0.44
C GLY A 216 -8.64 23.90 -1.93
N ILE A 217 -9.63 23.43 -2.70
CA ILE A 217 -9.84 23.82 -4.09
C ILE A 217 -10.55 25.17 -4.12
N GLN A 218 -9.97 26.13 -4.83
CA GLN A 218 -10.46 27.50 -4.96
C GLN A 218 -10.88 27.78 -6.40
N ASN A 219 -11.80 28.72 -6.59
CA ASN A 219 -12.22 29.17 -7.91
C ASN A 219 -11.31 30.32 -8.38
N VAL A 220 -11.01 30.34 -9.67
CA VAL A 220 -10.29 31.43 -10.34
C VAL A 220 -11.08 32.74 -10.17
N TYR A 221 -10.38 33.86 -10.00
CA TYR A 221 -11.00 35.17 -9.93
C TYR A 221 -11.39 35.62 -11.35
N VAL A 222 -12.66 35.49 -11.68
CA VAL A 222 -13.23 36.07 -12.91
C VAL A 222 -13.61 37.52 -12.61
N LEU A 223 -13.00 38.46 -13.32
CA LEU A 223 -13.20 39.90 -13.20
C LEU A 223 -13.94 40.40 -14.45
N GLY A 224 -15.11 41.00 -14.27
CA GLY A 224 -15.82 41.75 -15.33
C GLY A 224 -15.16 43.10 -15.64
N GLU A 225 -15.67 43.83 -16.63
CA GLU A 225 -15.13 45.15 -17.06
C GLU A 225 -15.05 46.17 -15.91
N ASP A 226 -16.07 46.18 -15.04
CA ASP A 226 -16.15 47.07 -13.88
C ASP A 226 -15.56 46.44 -12.61
N GLU A 227 -14.94 45.25 -12.67
CA GLU A 227 -14.39 44.60 -11.48
C GLU A 227 -12.86 44.69 -11.42
N GLY A 228 -12.33 44.69 -10.21
CA GLY A 228 -10.90 44.61 -9.96
C GLY A 228 -10.57 43.88 -8.67
N VAL A 229 -9.35 43.36 -8.59
CA VAL A 229 -8.82 42.70 -7.40
C VAL A 229 -7.60 43.46 -6.89
N ILE A 230 -7.58 43.73 -5.58
CA ILE A 230 -6.43 44.33 -4.91
C ILE A 230 -5.56 43.22 -4.35
N LEU A 231 -4.28 43.28 -4.71
CA LEU A 231 -3.28 42.29 -4.40
C LEU A 231 -2.22 42.87 -3.47
N ARG A 232 -1.55 41.99 -2.72
CA ARG A 232 -0.37 42.31 -1.93
C ARG A 232 0.69 41.23 -2.09
N ALA A 233 1.92 41.64 -2.36
CA ALA A 233 3.06 40.73 -2.35
C ALA A 233 3.41 40.34 -0.91
N THR A 234 3.52 39.05 -0.63
CA THR A 234 4.03 38.53 0.66
C THR A 234 5.54 38.34 0.61
N GLU A 235 6.10 38.05 -0.56
CA GLU A 235 7.52 37.83 -0.80
C GLU A 235 7.99 38.60 -2.04
N SER A 236 9.31 38.73 -2.22
CA SER A 236 9.86 39.34 -3.44
C SER A 236 9.69 38.37 -4.61
N PHE A 237 9.08 38.81 -5.70
CA PHE A 237 8.95 38.00 -6.90
C PHE A 237 8.89 38.87 -8.17
N LYS A 238 9.07 38.21 -9.31
CA LYS A 238 9.01 38.82 -10.63
C LYS A 238 7.61 38.60 -11.20
N ASP A 239 6.83 39.68 -11.30
CA ASP A 239 5.46 39.70 -11.80
C ASP A 239 5.49 39.70 -13.34
N THR A 240 5.35 38.51 -13.92
CA THR A 240 5.30 38.29 -15.37
C THR A 240 3.91 38.53 -15.96
N ASP A 241 2.88 38.60 -15.12
CA ASP A 241 1.48 38.80 -15.51
C ASP A 241 1.07 40.29 -15.47
N ALA A 242 2.05 41.18 -15.35
CA ALA A 242 1.82 42.62 -15.34
C ALA A 242 1.30 43.10 -16.72
N PRO A 243 0.22 43.91 -16.77
CA PRO A 243 -0.44 44.31 -18.03
C PRO A 243 0.43 45.14 -18.98
N ASP A 244 1.53 45.71 -18.50
CA ASP A 244 2.41 46.61 -19.26
C ASP A 244 3.73 45.95 -19.69
N GLU A 245 3.71 44.71 -20.20
CA GLU A 245 4.79 43.94 -20.89
C GLU A 245 6.22 43.96 -20.29
N LYS A 246 6.41 44.55 -19.11
CA LYS A 246 7.67 44.63 -18.39
C LYS A 246 7.51 43.83 -17.13
N ASP A 247 8.38 42.86 -16.99
CA ASP A 247 8.58 42.16 -15.74
C ASP A 247 8.73 43.16 -14.58
N VAL A 248 7.73 43.23 -13.71
CA VAL A 248 7.78 44.11 -12.54
C VAL A 248 8.33 43.33 -11.35
N GLU A 249 9.43 43.79 -10.78
CA GLU A 249 9.93 43.25 -9.52
C GLU A 249 9.07 43.79 -8.37
N ARG A 250 8.29 42.93 -7.72
CA ARG A 250 7.45 43.26 -6.57
C ARG A 250 8.20 42.97 -5.29
N LYS A 251 8.15 43.89 -4.33
CA LYS A 251 8.73 43.72 -2.99
C LYS A 251 7.64 43.35 -1.97
N PRO A 252 8.00 42.69 -0.86
CA PRO A 252 7.07 42.35 0.21
C PRO A 252 6.32 43.60 0.70
N GLY A 253 4.99 43.52 0.73
CA GLY A 253 4.11 44.61 1.15
C GLY A 253 3.60 45.51 0.02
N ASP A 254 4.18 45.43 -1.18
CA ASP A 254 3.70 46.18 -2.34
C ASP A 254 2.24 45.80 -2.65
N LYS A 255 1.44 46.81 -2.99
CA LYS A 255 0.01 46.64 -3.34
C LYS A 255 -0.26 47.18 -4.73
N TRP A 256 -1.04 46.43 -5.50
CA TRP A 256 -1.50 46.83 -6.81
C TRP A 256 -2.91 46.30 -7.08
N MET A 257 -3.50 46.74 -8.19
CA MET A 257 -4.82 46.34 -8.61
C MET A 257 -4.76 45.76 -10.02
N ILE A 258 -5.42 44.63 -10.23
CA ILE A 258 -5.72 44.10 -11.57
C ILE A 258 -7.18 44.44 -11.86
N ARG A 259 -7.46 45.00 -13.03
CA ARG A 259 -8.81 45.31 -13.52
C ARG A 259 -9.23 44.28 -14.57
N GLY A 260 -10.51 43.99 -14.66
CA GLY A 260 -11.04 43.15 -15.73
C GLY A 260 -11.18 43.89 -17.07
N PRO A 261 -11.64 43.21 -18.13
CA PRO A 261 -12.07 41.81 -18.14
C PRO A 261 -10.88 40.83 -18.14
N ALA A 262 -10.76 40.00 -17.11
CA ALA A 262 -9.64 39.06 -16.97
C ALA A 262 -9.97 37.88 -16.04
N GLU A 263 -9.32 36.73 -16.26
CA GLU A 263 -9.28 35.61 -15.32
C GLU A 263 -7.94 35.63 -14.57
N TYR A 264 -7.97 35.68 -13.25
CA TYR A 264 -6.77 35.82 -12.41
C TYR A 264 -6.62 34.68 -11.39
N VAL A 265 -5.41 34.13 -11.33
CA VAL A 265 -5.00 33.15 -10.31
C VAL A 265 -3.82 33.73 -9.55
N PRO A 266 -3.95 33.96 -8.23
CA PRO A 266 -2.84 34.49 -7.45
C PRO A 266 -1.68 33.49 -7.42
N PRO A 267 -0.45 33.92 -7.77
CA PRO A 267 0.75 33.12 -7.52
C PRO A 267 0.99 32.96 -6.02
N VAL A 268 1.93 32.08 -5.67
CA VAL A 268 2.19 31.67 -4.28
C VAL A 268 2.61 32.85 -3.39
N GLU A 269 3.30 33.80 -3.97
CA GLU A 269 3.91 34.98 -3.33
C GLU A 269 2.92 36.14 -3.20
N VAL A 270 1.65 35.95 -3.58
CA VAL A 270 0.64 37.01 -3.64
C VAL A 270 -0.60 36.65 -2.85
N GLU A 271 -1.05 37.61 -2.04
CA GLU A 271 -2.30 37.53 -1.30
C GLU A 271 -3.34 38.47 -1.89
N VAL A 272 -4.56 37.94 -2.09
CA VAL A 272 -5.72 38.74 -2.48
C VAL A 272 -6.31 39.42 -1.24
N ILE A 273 -6.27 40.76 -1.21
CA ILE A 273 -6.82 41.54 -0.10
C ILE A 273 -8.33 41.71 -0.24
N MET A 274 -8.78 42.17 -1.41
CA MET A 274 -10.21 42.39 -1.66
C MET A 274 -10.54 42.43 -3.15
N LYS A 275 -11.75 41.98 -3.49
CA LYS A 275 -12.38 42.23 -4.79
C LYS A 275 -13.23 43.51 -4.69
N ARG A 276 -13.16 44.36 -5.71
CA ARG A 276 -13.92 45.63 -5.83
C ARG A 276 -14.69 45.64 -7.14
N THR A 277 -15.81 46.35 -7.13
CA THR A 277 -16.56 46.74 -8.33
C THR A 277 -16.50 48.27 -8.42
N ALA A 278 -16.26 48.80 -9.61
CA ALA A 278 -16.32 50.23 -9.89
C ALA A 278 -17.75 50.73 -9.63
N ILE A 279 -17.84 51.92 -9.04
CA ILE A 279 -19.11 52.61 -8.75
C ILE A 279 -19.44 53.50 -9.94
#